data_AF-A0A6M3MF65-F1
#
_entry.id   AF-A0A6M3MF65-F1
#
_cell.length_a   1.000
_cell.length_b   1.000
_cell.length_c   1.000
_cell.angle_alpha   90.00
_cell.angle_beta   90.00
_cell.angle_gamma   90.00
#
_symmetry.space_group_name_H-M   'P 1'
#
loop_
_entity.id
_entity.type
_entity.pdbx_description
1 polymer ?
#
loop_
_entity_poly.entity_id
_entity_poly.type
_entity_poly.pdbx_seq_one_letter_code
_entity_poly.pdbx_strand_id
1 'polypeptide(L)'
;MLRNEADEVGLLLSCDMLLLRCEVGQGISLDVCLTHKEGWLEGYLPWLGNHELWLVPSDPALNPIEVSGGLFERAHFPFASAQARSAGLDAAHRVLSDLARWSI
;
A
#
# COMPACT_ATOMS: atom_id res chain seq x y z
N MET A 1 9.52 -5.57 15.54
CA MET A 1 9.11 -4.64 16.61
C MET A 1 7.84 -3.97 16.14
N LEU A 2 7.89 -2.91 15.31
CA LEU A 2 6.74 -2.10 14.85
C LEU A 2 5.42 -2.79 14.48
N ARG A 3 5.44 -4.02 13.93
CA ARG A 3 4.21 -4.76 13.61
C ARG A 3 3.46 -5.21 14.86
N ASN A 4 4.15 -5.60 15.93
CA ASN A 4 3.49 -6.06 17.15
C ASN A 4 2.77 -4.91 17.84
N GLU A 5 3.37 -3.72 17.91
CA GLU A 5 2.70 -2.55 18.46
C GLU A 5 1.55 -2.08 17.56
N ALA A 6 1.70 -2.18 16.23
CA ALA A 6 0.60 -1.91 15.31
C ALA A 6 -0.56 -2.89 15.52
N ASP A 7 -0.31 -4.20 15.65
CA ASP A 7 -1.33 -5.21 15.90
C ASP A 7 -2.17 -4.90 17.15
N GLU A 8 -1.50 -4.53 18.26
CA GLU A 8 -2.18 -4.15 19.50
C GLU A 8 -3.09 -2.92 19.31
N VAL A 9 -2.62 -1.92 18.56
CA VAL A 9 -3.39 -0.70 18.25
C VAL A 9 -4.56 -1.00 17.31
N GLY A 10 -4.36 -1.79 16.26
CA GLY A 10 -5.40 -2.16 15.31
C GLY A 10 -6.53 -2.95 15.96
N LEU A 11 -6.18 -3.87 16.86
CA LEU A 11 -7.16 -4.60 17.67
C LEU A 11 -7.93 -3.66 18.61
N LEU A 12 -7.24 -2.74 19.28
CA LEU A 12 -7.87 -1.80 20.22
C LEU A 12 -8.82 -0.83 19.52
N LEU A 13 -8.44 -0.33 18.35
CA LEU A 13 -9.18 0.70 17.61
C LEU A 13 -10.14 0.13 16.56
N SER A 14 -10.10 -1.18 16.32
CA SER A 14 -10.89 -1.85 15.27
C SER A 14 -10.77 -1.14 13.92
N CYS A 15 -9.55 -0.77 13.53
CA CYS A 15 -9.28 -0.03 12.31
C CYS A 15 -8.32 -0.79 11.39
N ASP A 16 -8.47 -0.58 10.09
CA ASP A 16 -7.49 -1.06 9.12
C ASP A 16 -6.19 -0.24 9.27
N MET A 17 -5.05 -0.88 8.99
CA MET A 17 -3.73 -0.27 9.16
C MET A 17 -2.86 -0.41 7.92
N LEU A 18 -2.04 0.61 7.70
CA LEU A 18 -0.97 0.61 6.71
C LEU A 18 0.36 0.80 7.43
N LEU A 19 1.29 -0.10 7.17
CA LEU A 19 2.68 0.03 7.63
C LEU A 19 3.55 0.36 6.43
N LEU A 20 4.10 1.56 6.42
CA LEU A 20 5.08 1.99 5.42
C LEU A 20 6.42 1.30 5.67
N ARG A 21 6.93 0.59 4.67
CA ARG A 21 8.28 0.03 4.65
C ARG A 21 9.14 0.81 3.69
N CYS A 22 10.28 1.26 4.18
CA CYS A 22 11.32 1.88 3.37
C CYS A 22 12.56 1.00 3.45
N GLU A 23 12.89 0.33 2.35
CA GLU A 23 14.03 -0.59 2.28
C GLU A 23 15.05 -0.07 1.27
N VAL A 24 16.30 0.10 1.74
CA VAL A 24 17.40 0.61 0.90
C VAL A 24 17.61 -0.34 -0.28
N GLY A 25 17.44 0.18 -1.50
CA GLY A 25 17.60 -0.58 -2.74
C GLY A 25 16.33 -1.30 -3.23
N GLN A 26 15.30 -1.47 -2.39
CA GLN A 26 14.01 -2.04 -2.80
C GLN A 26 12.89 -1.01 -2.90
N GLY A 27 13.12 0.20 -2.39
CA GLY A 27 12.20 1.32 -2.50
C GLY A 27 11.16 1.33 -1.37
N ILE A 28 9.96 1.80 -1.71
CA ILE A 28 8.85 1.95 -0.76
C ILE A 28 7.81 0.87 -1.04
N SER A 29 7.47 0.11 -0.01
CA SER A 29 6.34 -0.83 0.00
C SER A 29 5.46 -0.57 1.22
N LEU A 30 4.28 -1.17 1.23
CA LEU A 30 3.33 -1.09 2.32
C LEU A 30 2.91 -2.51 2.70
N ASP A 31 2.85 -2.76 4.00
CA ASP A 31 2.09 -3.89 4.52
C ASP A 31 0.72 -3.39 4.97
N VAL A 32 -0.30 -4.22 4.79
CA VAL A 32 -1.69 -3.87 5.02
C VAL A 32 -2.31 -4.85 6.01
N CYS A 33 -2.88 -4.33 7.09
CA CYS A 33 -3.69 -5.13 8.02
C CYS A 33 -5.15 -4.70 7.83
N LEU A 34 -6.01 -5.65 7.46
CA LEU A 34 -7.43 -5.43 7.29
C LEU A 34 -8.17 -6.08 8.44
N THR A 35 -9.08 -5.36 9.09
CA THR A 35 -9.87 -5.81 10.25
C THR A 35 -10.68 -7.08 10.00
N HIS A 36 -11.01 -7.36 8.74
CA HIS A 36 -11.78 -8.54 8.32
C HIS A 36 -10.91 -9.70 7.82
N LYS A 37 -9.58 -9.60 7.89
CA LYS A 37 -8.65 -10.66 7.51
C LYS A 37 -7.72 -11.01 8.66
N GLU A 38 -7.30 -12.28 8.66
CA GLU A 38 -6.26 -12.72 9.57
C GLU A 38 -4.88 -12.37 9.01
N GLY A 39 -4.09 -11.64 9.80
CA GLY A 39 -2.69 -11.32 9.51
C GLY A 39 -2.47 -10.13 8.58
N TRP A 40 -1.18 -9.88 8.31
CA TRP A 40 -0.73 -8.80 7.43
C TRP A 40 -0.61 -9.29 5.98
N LEU A 41 -1.10 -8.47 5.07
CA LEU A 41 -0.85 -8.58 3.64
C LEU A 41 0.42 -7.79 3.32
N GLU A 42 1.45 -8.46 2.82
CA GLU A 42 2.80 -7.87 2.75
C GLU A 42 3.19 -7.44 1.33
N GLY A 43 4.09 -6.46 1.25
CA GLY A 43 4.79 -6.14 0.00
C GLY A 43 3.90 -5.50 -1.08
N TYR A 44 2.90 -4.72 -0.67
CA TYR A 44 2.10 -3.93 -1.60
C TYR A 44 2.88 -2.70 -2.07
N LEU A 45 2.82 -2.44 -3.36
CA LEU A 45 3.44 -1.28 -3.99
C LEU A 45 2.39 -0.18 -4.17
N PRO A 46 2.71 1.07 -3.80
CA PRO A 46 1.80 2.18 -4.03
C PRO A 46 1.75 2.47 -5.54
N TRP A 47 0.54 2.68 -6.05
CA TRP A 47 0.27 3.01 -7.45
C TRP A 47 -0.66 4.22 -7.49
N LEU A 48 -0.25 5.26 -8.22
CA LEU A 48 -1.05 6.48 -8.40
C LEU A 48 -1.47 6.62 -9.86
N GLY A 49 -2.77 6.81 -10.09
CA GLY A 49 -3.31 7.09 -11.41
C GLY A 49 -4.73 7.63 -11.32
N ASN A 50 -5.11 8.52 -12.23
CA ASN A 50 -6.45 9.14 -12.27
C ASN A 50 -6.87 9.79 -10.94
N HIS A 51 -5.93 10.38 -10.19
CA HIS A 51 -6.14 10.95 -8.85
C HIS A 51 -6.51 9.94 -7.76
N GLU A 52 -6.34 8.65 -8.02
CA GLU A 52 -6.61 7.58 -7.07
C GLU A 52 -5.30 6.96 -6.58
N LEU A 53 -5.28 6.59 -5.30
CA LEU A 53 -4.22 5.77 -4.71
C LEU A 53 -4.71 4.34 -4.60
N TRP A 54 -3.89 3.45 -5.14
CA TRP A 54 -4.07 2.01 -5.04
C TRP A 54 -2.82 1.38 -4.46
N LEU A 55 -2.99 0.24 -3.81
CA LEU A 55 -1.93 -0.63 -3.36
C LEU A 55 -1.97 -1.88 -4.23
N VAL A 56 -0.92 -2.09 -5.00
CA VAL A 56 -0.80 -3.17 -5.97
C VAL A 56 0.12 -4.23 -5.37
N PRO A 57 -0.34 -5.47 -5.17
CA PRO A 57 0.51 -6.50 -4.58
C PRO A 57 1.67 -6.86 -5.50
N SER A 58 2.81 -7.20 -4.90
CA SER A 58 3.94 -7.78 -5.62
C SER A 58 3.68 -9.22 -6.04
N ASP A 59 2.88 -9.95 -5.26
CA ASP A 59 2.38 -11.29 -5.59
C ASP A 59 1.06 -11.18 -6.39
N PRO A 60 1.01 -11.64 -7.65
CA PRO A 60 -0.19 -11.57 -8.48
C PRO A 60 -1.35 -12.47 -7.98
N ALA A 61 -1.11 -13.37 -7.02
CA ALA A 61 -2.18 -14.16 -6.39
C ALA A 61 -3.04 -13.34 -5.42
N LEU A 62 -2.58 -12.16 -5.00
CA LEU A 62 -3.30 -11.28 -4.09
C LEU A 62 -4.14 -10.24 -4.84
N ASN A 63 -5.19 -9.77 -4.17
CA ASN A 63 -6.04 -8.69 -4.68
C ASN A 63 -5.39 -7.32 -4.46
N PRO A 64 -5.52 -6.37 -5.41
CA PRO A 64 -5.20 -4.97 -5.18
C PRO A 64 -6.16 -4.34 -4.16
N ILE A 65 -5.69 -3.27 -3.52
CA ILE A 65 -6.45 -2.51 -2.53
C ILE A 65 -6.60 -1.08 -3.03
N GLU A 66 -7.84 -0.61 -3.12
CA GLU A 66 -8.16 0.79 -3.38
C GLU A 66 -8.13 1.58 -2.07
N VAL A 67 -7.53 2.77 -2.08
CA VAL A 67 -7.45 3.67 -0.92
C VAL A 67 -8.42 4.83 -1.13
N SER A 68 -9.66 4.70 -0.67
CA SER A 68 -10.75 5.66 -0.90
C SER A 68 -11.59 5.94 0.36
N GLY A 69 -11.02 6.71 1.30
CA GLY A 69 -11.64 6.95 2.61
C GLY A 69 -11.63 5.72 3.54
N GLY A 70 -10.96 4.65 3.11
CA GLY A 70 -10.77 3.36 3.76
C GLY A 70 -9.90 2.47 2.86
N LEU A 71 -9.75 1.20 3.22
CA LEU A 71 -8.99 0.21 2.44
C LEU A 71 -9.94 -0.85 1.89
N PHE A 72 -10.04 -0.95 0.56
CA PHE A 72 -10.99 -1.84 -0.08
C PHE A 72 -10.29 -2.79 -1.04
N GLU A 73 -10.37 -4.09 -0.76
CA GLU A 73 -9.94 -5.10 -1.74
C GLU A 73 -10.82 -5.08 -2.98
N ARG A 74 -10.18 -5.20 -4.13
CA ARG A 74 -10.84 -5.24 -5.44
C ARG A 74 -10.38 -6.45 -6.23
N ALA A 75 -11.29 -7.00 -7.03
CA ALA A 75 -10.99 -8.14 -7.89
C ALA A 75 -10.17 -7.78 -9.14
N HIS A 76 -9.99 -6.49 -9.42
CA HIS A 76 -9.36 -5.99 -10.63
C HIS A 76 -8.29 -4.96 -10.32
N PHE A 77 -7.20 -5.02 -11.08
CA PHE A 77 -6.12 -4.03 -11.03
C PHE A 77 -6.56 -2.70 -11.65
N PRO A 78 -6.00 -1.56 -11.18
CA PRO A 78 -6.35 -0.24 -11.66
C PRO A 78 -5.73 0.13 -13.02
N PHE A 79 -5.08 -0.82 -13.68
CA PHE A 79 -4.36 -0.61 -14.94
C PHE A 79 -4.72 -1.68 -15.96
N ALA A 80 -4.86 -1.25 -17.22
CA ALA A 80 -5.17 -2.14 -18.35
C ALA A 80 -3.91 -2.71 -19.04
N SER A 81 -2.71 -2.21 -18.71
CA SER A 81 -1.47 -2.61 -19.37
C SER A 81 -0.25 -2.54 -18.45
N ALA A 82 0.81 -3.26 -18.81
CA ALA A 82 2.09 -3.20 -18.10
C ALA A 82 2.70 -1.78 -18.11
N GLN A 83 2.50 -1.02 -19.18
CA GLN A 83 2.96 0.36 -19.27
C GLN A 83 2.22 1.27 -18.27
N ALA A 84 0.89 1.12 -18.16
CA ALA A 84 0.09 1.85 -17.17
C ALA A 84 0.46 1.45 -15.74
N ARG A 85 0.77 0.17 -15.50
CA ARG A 85 1.33 -0.30 -14.23
C ARG A 85 2.62 0.47 -13.90
N SER A 86 3.61 0.45 -14.78
CA SER A 86 4.89 1.14 -14.56
C SER A 86 4.71 2.63 -14.31
N ALA A 87 3.91 3.31 -15.14
CA ALA A 87 3.71 4.75 -15.04
C ALA A 87 3.11 5.16 -13.69
N GLY A 88 2.16 4.40 -13.16
CA GLY A 88 1.56 4.71 -11.85
C GLY A 88 2.44 4.33 -10.66
N LEU A 89 3.28 3.29 -10.77
CA LEU A 89 4.32 3.01 -9.76
C LEU A 89 5.36 4.14 -9.71
N ASP A 90 5.80 4.61 -10.88
CA ASP A 90 6.75 5.73 -10.97
C ASP A 90 6.15 7.04 -10.43
N ALA A 91 4.85 7.27 -10.68
CA ALA A 91 4.14 8.42 -10.14
C ALA A 91 4.06 8.37 -8.61
N ALA A 92 3.69 7.21 -8.05
CA ALA A 92 3.68 6.99 -6.59
C ALA A 92 5.05 7.20 -5.96
N HIS A 93 6.10 6.64 -6.57
CA HIS A 93 7.46 6.78 -6.07
C HIS A 93 7.90 8.24 -5.98
N ARG A 94 7.59 9.08 -6.99
CA ARG A 94 7.90 10.51 -6.96
C ARG A 94 7.21 11.22 -5.78
N VAL A 95 5.91 11.02 -5.63
CA VAL A 95 5.11 11.66 -4.56
C VAL A 95 5.61 11.26 -3.17
N LEU A 96 5.86 9.98 -2.95
CA LEU A 96 6.31 9.49 -1.64
C LEU A 96 7.75 9.90 -1.33
N SER A 97 8.62 9.95 -2.35
CA SER A 97 9.98 10.46 -2.19
C SER A 97 9.99 11.95 -1.86
N ASP A 98 9.06 12.73 -2.42
CA ASP A 98 8.91 14.13 -2.07
C ASP A 98 8.41 14.28 -0.64
N LEU A 99 7.38 13.54 -0.19
CA LEU A 99 6.89 13.59 1.19
C LEU A 99 8.00 13.29 2.23
N ALA A 100 8.90 12.36 1.92
CA ALA A 100 10.04 12.06 2.79
C ALA A 100 11.02 13.24 2.94
N ARG A 101 11.11 14.14 1.95
CA ARG A 101 11.99 15.33 2.00
C ARG A 101 11.43 16.47 2.85
N TRP A 102 10.12 16.54 3.06
CA TRP A 102 9.47 17.60 3.84
C TRP A 102 9.22 17.22 5.31
N SER A 103 9.63 16.01 5.71
CA SER A 103 9.41 15.48 7.07
C SER A 103 10.63 15.68 8.00
N ILE A 104 11.55 16.59 7.66
CA ILE A 104 12.76 16.93 8.44
C ILE A 104 12.68 18.40 8.89
#